data_AF-A0A0Q8EY46-F1
#
_entry.id   AF-A0A0Q8EY46-F1
#
_cell.length_a   1.000
_cell.length_b   1.000
_cell.length_c   1.000
_cell.angle_alpha   90.00
_cell.angle_beta   90.00
_cell.angle_gamma   90.00
#
_symmetry.space_group_name_H-M   'P 1'
#
loop_
_entity.id
_entity.type
_entity.pdbx_description
1 polymer ?
#
loop_
_entity_poly.entity_id
_entity_poly.type
_entity_poly.pdbx_seq_one_letter_code
_entity_poly.pdbx_strand_id
1 'polypeptide(L)'
;MTDTLVAFLRARLDEQLEKARFASSTVAKAPERFGLDPEQAAAHARFSVATAEVHLALLEDTVIPHLGAGGAADRTAEYQLRLLAAPYVEHKDYPHD
;
A
#
# COMPACT_ATOMS: atom_id res chain seq x y z
N MET A 1 19.42 0.66 4.95
CA MET A 1 18.16 0.03 5.39
C MET A 1 16.95 0.94 5.21
N THR A 2 16.78 2.02 5.99
CA THR A 2 15.54 2.85 5.97
C THR A 2 15.16 3.39 4.60
N ASP A 3 16.08 4.03 3.88
CA ASP A 3 15.82 4.56 2.53
C ASP A 3 15.47 3.44 1.52
N THR A 4 16.17 2.31 1.61
CA THR A 4 15.90 1.12 0.78
C THR A 4 14.51 0.55 1.06
N LEU A 5 14.12 0.47 2.34
CA LEU A 5 12.80 -0.02 2.75
C LEU A 5 11.68 0.95 2.32
N VAL A 6 11.91 2.26 2.41
CA VAL A 6 11.00 3.27 1.88
C VAL A 6 10.82 3.13 0.37
N ALA A 7 11.92 3.00 -0.38
CA ALA A 7 11.85 2.82 -1.84
C ALA A 7 11.13 1.52 -2.22
N PHE A 8 11.42 0.43 -1.50
CA PHE A 8 10.72 -0.85 -1.66
C PHE A 8 9.22 -0.70 -1.41
N LEU A 9 8.82 -0.09 -0.29
CA LEU A 9 7.42 0.10 0.05
C LEU A 9 6.69 0.98 -0.95
N ARG A 10 7.28 2.09 -1.38
CA ARG A 10 6.71 2.96 -2.43
C ARG A 10 6.41 2.14 -3.69
N ALA A 11 7.39 1.38 -4.17
CA ALA A 11 7.21 0.53 -5.35
C ALA A 11 6.13 -0.55 -5.17
N ARG A 12 6.03 -1.18 -3.99
CA ARG A 12 4.99 -2.18 -3.72
C ARG A 12 3.61 -1.55 -3.64
N LEU A 13 3.48 -0.41 -2.97
CA LEU A 13 2.21 0.28 -2.78
C LEU A 13 1.69 0.88 -4.10
N ASP A 14 2.57 1.43 -4.93
CA ASP A 14 2.25 1.87 -6.29
C ASP A 14 1.73 0.69 -7.14
N GLU A 15 2.43 -0.47 -7.10
CA GLU A 15 1.96 -1.68 -7.79
C GLU A 15 0.59 -2.15 -7.29
N GLN A 16 0.32 -2.07 -5.97
CA GLN A 16 -1.00 -2.40 -5.42
C GLN A 16 -2.08 -1.44 -5.90
N LEU A 17 -1.78 -0.14 -5.98
CA LEU A 17 -2.72 0.85 -6.49
C LEU A 17 -3.03 0.61 -7.98
N GLU A 18 -2.00 0.33 -8.79
CA GLU A 18 -2.19 -0.03 -10.20
C GLU A 18 -3.03 -1.28 -10.36
N LYS A 19 -2.77 -2.33 -9.58
CA LYS A 19 -3.57 -3.56 -9.58
C LYS A 19 -5.01 -3.31 -9.16
N ALA A 20 -5.23 -2.52 -8.10
CA ALA A 20 -6.56 -2.18 -7.63
C ALA A 20 -7.35 -1.41 -8.70
N ARG A 21 -6.71 -0.44 -9.37
CA ARG A 21 -7.31 0.31 -10.49
C ARG A 21 -7.60 -0.59 -11.68
N PHE A 22 -6.68 -1.48 -12.04
CA PHE A 22 -6.86 -2.44 -13.12
C PHE A 22 -8.01 -3.42 -12.82
N ALA A 23 -8.03 -4.01 -11.62
CA ALA A 23 -9.08 -4.90 -11.16
C ALA A 23 -10.44 -4.19 -11.14
N SER A 24 -10.49 -2.95 -10.64
CA SER A 24 -11.68 -2.10 -10.72
C SER A 24 -12.15 -1.93 -12.16
N SER A 25 -11.24 -1.59 -13.08
CA SER A 25 -11.57 -1.40 -14.49
C SER A 25 -11.97 -2.68 -15.25
N THR A 26 -11.65 -3.86 -14.74
CA THR A 26 -11.89 -5.15 -15.40
C THR A 26 -13.06 -5.89 -14.76
N VAL A 27 -13.02 -6.10 -13.45
CA VAL A 27 -14.03 -6.82 -12.68
C VAL A 27 -15.32 -6.03 -12.60
N ALA A 28 -15.28 -4.71 -12.40
CA ALA A 28 -16.50 -3.91 -12.33
C ALA A 28 -17.20 -3.76 -13.70
N LYS A 29 -16.51 -4.00 -14.82
CA LYS A 29 -17.10 -3.97 -16.17
C LYS A 29 -17.82 -5.27 -16.54
N ALA A 30 -17.43 -6.39 -15.96
CA ALA A 30 -18.04 -7.69 -16.24
C ALA A 30 -18.07 -8.60 -14.98
N PRO A 31 -18.71 -8.15 -13.88
CA PRO A 31 -18.69 -8.86 -12.60
C PRO A 31 -19.33 -10.26 -12.69
N GLU A 32 -20.34 -10.41 -13.55
CA GLU A 32 -21.03 -11.66 -13.86
C GLU A 32 -20.09 -12.76 -14.39
N ARG A 33 -19.05 -12.38 -15.15
CA ARG A 33 -18.03 -13.32 -15.65
C ARG A 33 -17.23 -13.98 -14.54
N PHE A 34 -17.21 -13.37 -13.37
CA PHE A 34 -16.55 -13.85 -12.16
C PHE A 34 -17.55 -14.38 -11.12
N GLY A 35 -18.84 -14.49 -11.46
CA GLY A 35 -19.89 -14.91 -10.55
C GLY A 35 -20.13 -13.95 -9.39
N LEU A 36 -19.80 -12.66 -9.57
CA LEU A 36 -19.94 -11.63 -8.55
C LEU A 36 -21.19 -10.78 -8.78
N ASP A 37 -21.79 -10.35 -7.67
CA ASP A 37 -22.80 -9.29 -7.70
C ASP A 37 -22.15 -7.96 -8.14
N PRO A 38 -22.75 -7.22 -9.10
CA PRO A 38 -22.18 -5.98 -9.60
C PRO A 38 -21.98 -4.89 -8.54
N GLU A 39 -22.91 -4.75 -7.60
CA GLU A 39 -22.84 -3.73 -6.55
C GLU A 39 -21.72 -4.05 -5.56
N GLN A 40 -21.61 -5.33 -5.15
CA GLN A 40 -20.53 -5.81 -4.30
C GLN A 40 -19.17 -5.68 -4.99
N ALA A 41 -19.06 -6.03 -6.27
CA ALA A 41 -17.84 -5.88 -7.04
C ALA A 41 -17.40 -4.41 -7.14
N ALA A 42 -18.34 -3.49 -7.38
CA ALA A 42 -18.06 -2.06 -7.42
C ALA A 42 -17.70 -1.48 -6.04
N ALA A 43 -18.33 -1.95 -4.97
CA ALA A 43 -17.99 -1.55 -3.60
C ALA A 43 -16.59 -2.02 -3.22
N HIS A 44 -16.27 -3.29 -3.48
CA HIS A 44 -14.96 -3.86 -3.23
C HIS A 44 -13.87 -3.16 -4.04
N ALA A 45 -14.11 -2.88 -5.32
CA ALA A 45 -13.18 -2.15 -6.17
C ALA A 45 -12.86 -0.74 -5.63
N ARG A 46 -13.88 0.02 -5.22
CA ARG A 46 -13.69 1.35 -4.60
C ARG A 46 -12.90 1.24 -3.29
N PHE A 47 -13.25 0.26 -2.45
CA PHE A 47 -12.56 0.04 -1.18
C PHE A 47 -11.07 -0.31 -1.39
N SER A 48 -10.75 -1.18 -2.34
CA SER A 48 -9.38 -1.59 -2.62
C SER A 48 -8.52 -0.44 -3.16
N VAL A 49 -9.08 0.41 -4.04
CA VAL A 49 -8.38 1.63 -4.51
C VAL A 49 -8.16 2.60 -3.35
N ALA A 50 -9.19 2.90 -2.56
CA ALA A 50 -9.09 3.81 -1.43
C ALA A 50 -8.07 3.32 -0.39
N THR A 51 -8.03 2.02 -0.11
CA THR A 51 -7.05 1.42 0.81
C THR A 51 -5.63 1.59 0.31
N ALA A 52 -5.37 1.34 -0.98
CA ALA A 52 -4.04 1.53 -1.56
C ALA A 52 -3.61 3.01 -1.53
N GLU A 53 -4.52 3.94 -1.83
CA GLU A 53 -4.25 5.38 -1.78
C GLU A 53 -3.95 5.85 -0.35
N VAL A 54 -4.66 5.34 0.65
CA VAL A 54 -4.40 5.65 2.08
C VAL A 54 -3.02 5.16 2.52
N HIS A 55 -2.60 3.96 2.12
CA HIS A 55 -1.26 3.47 2.46
C HIS A 55 -0.15 4.32 1.82
N LEU A 56 -0.33 4.75 0.57
CA LEU A 56 0.60 5.67 -0.09
C LEU A 56 0.65 7.01 0.64
N ALA A 57 -0.50 7.62 0.95
CA ALA A 57 -0.54 8.89 1.68
C ALA A 57 0.08 8.75 3.09
N LEU A 58 -0.15 7.64 3.79
CA LEU A 58 0.49 7.39 5.08
C LEU A 58 2.03 7.34 4.94
N LEU A 59 2.54 6.65 3.92
CA LEU A 59 3.98 6.58 3.67
C LEU A 59 4.55 7.97 3.33
N GLU A 60 3.98 8.65 2.34
CA GLU A 60 4.49 9.91 1.78
C GLU A 60 4.31 11.11 2.71
N ASP A 61 3.14 11.25 3.32
CA ASP A 61 2.77 12.48 4.02
C ASP A 61 3.03 12.41 5.52
N THR A 62 3.17 11.20 6.08
CA THR A 62 3.28 11.01 7.54
C THR A 62 4.56 10.29 7.95
N VAL A 63 4.99 9.25 7.23
CA VAL A 63 6.18 8.48 7.62
C VAL A 63 7.45 9.16 7.12
N ILE A 64 7.60 9.32 5.80
CA ILE A 64 8.82 9.86 5.19
C ILE A 64 9.25 11.21 5.79
N PRO A 65 8.34 12.19 6.01
CA PRO A 65 8.74 13.52 6.52
C PRO A 65 9.31 13.52 7.93
N HIS A 66 9.08 12.44 8.69
CA HIS A 66 9.46 12.35 10.11
C HIS A 66 10.61 11.37 10.36
N LEU A 67 11.04 10.60 9.36
CA LEU A 67 12.22 9.75 9.45
C LEU A 67 13.49 10.61 9.60
N GLY A 68 14.31 10.30 10.60
CA GLY A 68 15.53 11.03 10.94
C GLY A 68 15.32 12.36 11.66
N ALA A 69 14.08 12.74 12.00
CA ALA A 69 13.78 13.99 12.71
C ALA A 69 14.28 14.01 14.18
N GLY A 70 14.71 12.85 14.70
CA GLY A 70 15.06 12.63 16.09
C GLY A 70 13.86 12.65 17.04
N GLY A 71 14.09 12.19 18.27
CA GLY A 71 13.06 12.23 19.32
C GLY A 71 11.88 11.28 19.09
N ALA A 72 10.70 11.67 19.55
CA ALA A 72 9.51 10.80 19.51
C ALA A 72 8.94 10.63 18.11
N ALA A 73 8.93 11.70 17.29
CA ALA A 73 8.38 11.67 15.94
C ALA A 73 9.12 10.65 15.05
N ASP A 74 10.45 10.65 15.12
CA ASP A 74 11.31 9.71 14.40
C ASP A 74 11.03 8.25 14.79
N ARG A 75 11.00 7.95 16.10
CA ARG A 75 10.68 6.60 16.57
C ARG A 75 9.29 6.12 16.14
N THR A 76 8.31 7.03 16.13
CA THR A 76 6.96 6.73 15.64
C THR A 76 6.96 6.46 14.14
N ALA A 77 7.67 7.26 13.35
CA ALA A 77 7.79 7.06 11.91
C ALA A 77 8.50 5.74 11.58
N GLU A 78 9.59 5.39 12.27
CA GLU A 78 10.24 4.09 12.12
C GLU A 78 9.32 2.92 12.44
N TYR A 79 8.51 3.04 13.49
CA TYR A 79 7.55 2.00 13.86
C TYR A 79 6.44 1.85 12.81
N GLN A 80 5.88 2.97 12.33
CA GLN A 80 4.89 2.98 11.25
C GLN A 80 5.46 2.39 9.95
N LEU A 81 6.72 2.69 9.61
CA LEU A 81 7.42 2.10 8.47
C LEU A 81 7.47 0.57 8.60
N ARG A 82 7.83 0.06 9.78
CA ARG A 82 7.85 -1.41 10.04
C ARG A 82 6.47 -2.03 9.96
N LEU A 83 5.41 -1.35 10.41
CA LEU A 83 4.03 -1.83 10.29
C LEU A 83 3.58 -1.91 8.83
N LEU A 84 3.89 -0.88 8.03
CA LEU A 84 3.64 -0.89 6.58
C LEU A 84 4.44 -2.00 5.87
N ALA A 85 5.65 -2.27 6.35
CA ALA A 85 6.54 -3.29 5.81
C ALA A 85 6.14 -4.74 6.17
N ALA A 86 5.47 -4.93 7.30
CA ALA A 86 5.20 -6.26 7.88
C ALA A 86 4.55 -7.27 6.90
N PRO A 87 3.56 -6.89 6.06
CA PRO A 87 2.97 -7.81 5.08
C PRO A 87 3.94 -8.30 4.00
N TYR A 88 5.09 -7.64 3.84
CA TYR A 88 6.04 -7.89 2.77
C TYR A 88 7.32 -8.58 3.24
N VAL A 89 7.43 -8.97 4.52
CA VAL A 89 8.67 -9.51 5.09
C VAL A 89 9.19 -10.77 4.36
N GLU A 90 8.30 -11.55 3.74
CA GLU A 90 8.66 -12.75 2.94
C GLU A 90 8.80 -12.44 1.44
N HIS A 91 8.62 -11.19 1.02
CA HIS A 91 8.78 -10.80 -0.37
C HIS A 91 10.25 -10.91 -0.76
N LYS A 92 10.53 -11.54 -1.90
CA LYS A 92 11.90 -11.81 -2.39
C LYS A 92 12.81 -10.56 -2.47
N ASP A 93 12.21 -9.40 -2.73
CA ASP A 93 12.91 -8.12 -2.88
C ASP A 93 12.87 -7.27 -1.59
N TYR A 94 12.40 -7.84 -0.47
CA TYR A 94 12.36 -7.15 0.81
C TYR A 94 13.79 -6.88 1.31
N PRO A 95 14.11 -5.64 1.72
CA PRO A 95 15.44 -5.33 2.23
C PRO A 95 15.58 -5.86 3.67
N HIS A 96 16.34 -6.95 3.83
CA HIS A 96 16.64 -7.56 5.13
C HIS A 96 17.82 -6.92 5.86
N ASP A 97 18.64 -6.12 5.16
CA ASP A 97 19.88 -5.50 5.64
C ASP A 97 19.82 -3.95 5.70
#